data_AF-A0A9E0YHL4-F1
#
_entry.id   AF-A0A9E0YHL4-F1
#
_cell.length_a   1.000
_cell.length_b   1.000
_cell.length_c   1.000
_cell.angle_alpha   90.00
_cell.angle_beta   90.00
_cell.angle_gamma   90.00
#
_symmetry.space_group_name_H-M   'P 1'
#
loop_
_entity.id
_entity.type
_entity.pdbx_description
1 polymer ?
#
loop_
_entity_poly.entity_id
_entity_poly.type
_entity_poly.pdbx_seq_one_letter_code
_entity_poly.pdbx_strand_id
1 'polypeptide(L)'
;MEVTSYCGCGQCCDWERGSWKCLKLDFWNRYITKGPKAGAPYSGLTASGTKPREPRPGLFSVDSLVHPWMIPVRIVLFPWLFLSQDGTIAADTRYYAFGTRMYVPGYGCGVVEDRGGAIKGPNRLDIFYKSHHEALQWGRRKVKVTIYP
;
A
#
# COMPACT_ATOMS: atom_id res chain seq x y z
N MET A 1 9.00 4.65 14.92
CA MET A 1 7.56 4.73 14.61
C MET A 1 6.95 3.34 14.72
N GLU A 2 5.69 3.24 15.14
CA GLU A 2 4.93 1.99 15.02
C GLU A 2 4.38 1.90 13.59
N VAL A 3 4.81 0.86 12.87
CA VAL A 3 4.44 0.61 11.49
C VAL A 3 3.62 -0.68 11.44
N THR A 4 2.37 -0.56 11.02
CA THR A 4 1.52 -1.68 10.63
C THR A 4 1.50 -1.82 9.12
N SER A 5 0.80 -2.84 8.63
CA SER A 5 0.53 -2.97 7.20
C SER A 5 -0.93 -3.32 6.94
N TYR A 6 -1.38 -2.97 5.74
CA TYR A 6 -2.71 -3.24 5.25
C TYR A 6 -2.69 -3.76 3.81
N CYS A 7 -3.80 -4.36 3.38
CA CYS A 7 -4.04 -4.78 1.99
C CYS A 7 -5.33 -4.19 1.44
N GLY A 8 -5.52 -4.31 0.12
CA GLY A 8 -6.77 -3.94 -0.57
C GLY A 8 -7.97 -4.87 -0.29
N CYS A 9 -7.87 -5.71 0.73
CA CYS A 9 -8.85 -6.69 1.17
C CYS A 9 -9.99 -6.03 1.98
N GLY A 10 -11.19 -6.62 1.96
CA GLY A 10 -12.36 -6.04 2.63
C GLY A 10 -12.26 -5.92 4.15
N GLN A 11 -11.38 -6.70 4.78
CA GLN A 11 -11.11 -6.64 6.22
C GLN A 11 -10.21 -5.45 6.60
N CYS A 12 -9.25 -5.08 5.75
CA CYS A 12 -8.37 -3.94 6.02
C CYS A 12 -8.93 -2.62 5.50
N CYS A 13 -9.71 -2.66 4.42
CA CYS A 13 -10.26 -1.48 3.75
C CYS A 13 -11.76 -1.29 3.96
N ASP A 14 -12.36 -1.99 4.93
CA ASP A 14 -13.77 -1.87 5.30
C ASP A 14 -14.72 -1.90 4.10
N TRP A 15 -14.68 -2.96 3.29
CA TRP A 15 -15.62 -3.15 2.18
C TRP A 15 -16.18 -4.58 2.14
N GLU A 16 -17.35 -4.75 1.53
CA GLU A 16 -17.96 -6.04 1.20
C GLU A 16 -18.35 -6.16 -0.25
N ARG A 17 -18.46 -7.41 -0.72
CA ARG A 17 -19.03 -7.69 -2.03
C ARG A 17 -20.56 -7.59 -1.98
N GLY A 18 -21.14 -6.86 -2.94
CA GLY A 18 -22.59 -6.70 -3.14
C GLY A 18 -23.32 -5.96 -2.02
N SER A 19 -24.59 -5.60 -2.25
CA SER A 19 -25.46 -4.97 -1.26
C SER A 19 -26.51 -5.95 -0.73
N TRP A 20 -26.79 -5.94 0.57
CA TRP A 20 -27.96 -6.63 1.13
C TRP A 20 -29.29 -6.05 0.63
N LYS A 21 -29.31 -4.79 0.16
CA LYS A 21 -30.48 -4.21 -0.52
C LYS A 21 -30.89 -5.00 -1.77
N CYS A 22 -29.95 -5.71 -2.38
CA CYS A 22 -30.17 -6.54 -3.57
C CYS A 22 -29.86 -8.02 -3.28
N LEU A 23 -30.01 -8.48 -2.02
CA LEU A 23 -29.71 -9.86 -1.61
C LEU A 23 -28.30 -10.35 -2.03
N LYS A 24 -27.33 -9.43 -2.16
CA LYS A 24 -25.98 -9.69 -2.67
C LYS A 24 -25.92 -10.18 -4.14
N LEU A 25 -27.02 -10.10 -4.88
CA LEU A 25 -27.15 -10.43 -6.31
C LEU A 25 -26.85 -9.23 -7.23
N ASP A 26 -26.31 -8.13 -6.69
CA ASP A 26 -25.87 -6.99 -7.51
C ASP A 26 -24.59 -7.35 -8.27
N PHE A 27 -24.74 -7.70 -9.54
CA PHE A 27 -23.63 -8.01 -10.45
C PHE A 27 -22.84 -6.78 -10.88
N TRP A 28 -23.43 -5.57 -10.78
CA TRP A 28 -22.87 -4.33 -11.30
C TRP A 28 -22.02 -3.61 -10.25
N ASN A 29 -22.47 -3.55 -8.99
CA ASN A 29 -21.67 -3.03 -7.87
C ASN A 29 -20.97 -4.16 -7.12
N ARG A 30 -19.79 -4.53 -7.61
CA ARG A 30 -19.03 -5.63 -7.03
C ARG A 30 -18.57 -5.34 -5.59
N TYR A 31 -18.30 -4.10 -5.20
CA TYR A 31 -17.77 -3.76 -3.87
C TYR A 31 -18.39 -2.49 -3.27
N ILE A 32 -18.77 -2.57 -2.00
CA ILE A 32 -19.48 -1.52 -1.25
C ILE A 32 -18.74 -1.26 0.07
N THR A 33 -18.59 0.02 0.43
CA THR A 33 -17.96 0.43 1.69
C THR A 33 -18.79 0.00 2.91
N LYS A 34 -18.11 -0.34 4.00
CA LYS A 34 -18.65 -0.61 5.34
C LYS A 34 -18.34 0.55 6.29
N GLY A 35 -19.04 0.60 7.43
CA GLY A 35 -18.81 1.60 8.46
C GLY A 35 -19.59 2.91 8.22
N PRO A 36 -19.03 4.08 8.57
CA PRO A 36 -19.77 5.35 8.57
C PRO A 36 -20.36 5.77 7.20
N LYS A 37 -19.78 5.27 6.10
CA LYS A 37 -20.24 5.51 4.73
C LYS A 37 -20.82 4.25 4.08
N ALA A 38 -21.44 3.38 4.88
CA ALA A 38 -21.96 2.11 4.40
C ALA A 38 -22.95 2.28 3.23
N GLY A 39 -22.78 1.48 2.18
CA GLY A 39 -23.66 1.52 1.00
C GLY A 39 -23.12 2.29 -0.21
N ALA A 40 -22.05 3.08 -0.06
CA ALA A 40 -21.39 3.76 -1.18
C ALA A 40 -20.48 2.79 -1.98
N PRO A 41 -20.28 3.02 -3.29
CA PRO A 41 -19.36 2.21 -4.10
C PRO A 41 -17.92 2.38 -3.62
N TYR A 42 -17.20 1.27 -3.48
CA TYR A 42 -15.79 1.27 -3.08
C TYR A 42 -14.87 1.36 -4.31
N SER A 43 -14.01 2.37 -4.37
CA SER A 43 -13.13 2.61 -5.52
C SER A 43 -11.79 1.86 -5.47
N GLY A 44 -11.32 1.50 -4.27
CA GLY A 44 -9.97 0.94 -4.09
C GLY A 44 -8.82 1.93 -4.30
N LEU A 45 -9.14 3.23 -4.39
CA LEU A 45 -8.15 4.30 -4.50
C LEU A 45 -7.72 4.78 -3.11
N THR A 46 -6.49 5.27 -3.02
CA THR A 46 -5.97 5.96 -1.84
C THR A 46 -6.66 7.31 -1.63
N ALA A 47 -6.45 7.92 -0.47
CA ALA A 47 -6.93 9.27 -0.18
C ALA A 47 -6.37 10.35 -1.14
N SER A 48 -5.23 10.11 -1.79
CA SER A 48 -4.69 10.99 -2.84
C SER A 48 -5.25 10.69 -4.24
N GLY A 49 -6.06 9.65 -4.39
CA GLY A 49 -6.66 9.22 -5.67
C GLY A 49 -5.78 8.28 -6.49
N THR A 50 -4.65 7.83 -5.97
CA THR A 50 -3.76 6.86 -6.64
C THR A 50 -4.21 5.42 -6.38
N LYS A 51 -3.74 4.48 -7.22
CA LYS A 51 -3.86 3.05 -6.91
C LYS A 51 -2.74 2.66 -5.93
N PRO A 52 -3.08 2.01 -4.81
CA PRO A 52 -2.08 1.60 -3.83
C PRO A 52 -1.14 0.55 -4.43
N ARG A 53 0.15 0.67 -4.10
CA ARG A 53 1.22 -0.14 -4.69
C ARG A 53 2.28 -0.49 -3.67
N GLU A 54 2.98 -1.58 -3.93
CA GLU A 54 4.15 -2.00 -3.17
C GLU A 54 5.43 -1.39 -3.74
N PRO A 55 6.46 -1.20 -2.91
CA PRO A 55 7.76 -0.81 -3.37
C PRO A 55 8.32 -1.89 -4.29
N ARG A 56 8.91 -1.46 -5.39
CA ARG A 56 9.68 -2.35 -6.27
C ARG A 56 11.11 -1.86 -6.37
N PRO A 57 12.09 -2.71 -6.05
CA PRO A 57 13.48 -2.37 -6.26
C PRO A 57 13.76 -2.20 -7.76
N GLY A 58 14.59 -1.22 -8.13
CA GLY A 58 15.06 -1.04 -9.50
C GLY A 58 16.16 -2.03 -9.87
N LEU A 59 16.78 -1.84 -11.05
CA LEU A 59 17.82 -2.72 -11.58
C LEU A 59 19.05 -2.82 -10.66
N PHE A 60 19.44 -1.75 -10.00
CA PHE A 60 20.58 -1.73 -9.07
C PHE A 60 20.10 -1.96 -7.64
N SER A 61 19.60 -3.16 -7.37
CA SER A 61 19.12 -3.56 -6.06
C SER A 61 19.79 -4.84 -5.58
N VAL A 62 19.60 -5.15 -4.30
CA VAL A 62 20.07 -6.41 -3.69
C VAL A 62 19.57 -7.62 -4.48
N ASP A 63 18.34 -7.54 -5.03
CA ASP A 63 17.76 -8.62 -5.83
C ASP A 63 18.57 -8.91 -7.11
N SER A 64 19.08 -7.87 -7.78
CA SER A 64 19.95 -8.05 -8.95
C SER A 64 21.35 -8.55 -8.59
N LEU A 65 21.82 -8.33 -7.35
CA LEU A 65 23.06 -8.93 -6.85
C LEU A 65 22.88 -10.43 -6.53
N VAL A 66 21.71 -10.82 -6.04
CA VAL A 66 21.39 -12.24 -5.74
C VAL A 66 21.10 -13.03 -7.01
N HIS A 67 20.47 -12.42 -8.01
CA HIS A 67 20.05 -13.08 -9.26
C HIS A 67 20.71 -12.46 -10.51
N PRO A 68 22.05 -12.45 -10.62
CA PRO A 68 22.75 -11.75 -11.71
C PRO A 68 22.45 -12.32 -13.10
N TRP A 69 22.09 -13.61 -13.20
CA TRP A 69 21.71 -14.24 -14.48
C TRP A 69 20.40 -13.67 -15.06
N MET A 70 19.58 -13.00 -14.26
CA MET A 70 18.36 -12.33 -14.74
C MET A 70 18.65 -10.98 -15.39
N ILE A 71 19.86 -10.42 -15.25
CA ILE A 71 20.20 -9.09 -15.76
C ILE A 71 19.98 -8.98 -17.28
N PRO A 72 20.48 -9.89 -18.14
CA PRO A 72 20.23 -9.81 -19.58
C PRO A 72 18.74 -9.88 -19.93
N VAL A 73 17.99 -10.73 -19.23
CA VAL A 73 16.54 -10.89 -19.42
C VAL A 73 15.79 -9.61 -19.03
N ARG A 74 16.12 -9.01 -17.89
CA ARG A 74 15.52 -7.74 -17.42
C ARG A 74 15.83 -6.60 -18.38
N ILE A 75 17.05 -6.57 -18.92
CA ILE A 75 17.47 -5.53 -19.85
C ILE A 75 16.72 -5.62 -21.18
N VAL A 76 16.59 -6.82 -21.73
CA VAL A 76 16.03 -7.02 -23.07
C VAL A 76 14.50 -7.06 -23.06
N LEU A 77 13.89 -7.72 -22.08
CA LEU A 77 12.44 -7.98 -22.08
C LEU A 77 11.64 -7.03 -21.18
N PHE A 78 12.28 -6.39 -20.19
CA PHE A 78 11.58 -5.59 -19.18
C PHE A 78 12.28 -4.25 -18.86
N PRO A 79 12.60 -3.41 -19.86
CA PRO A 79 13.33 -2.15 -19.63
C PRO A 79 12.59 -1.18 -18.69
N TRP A 80 11.27 -1.30 -18.56
CA TRP A 80 10.48 -0.49 -17.60
C TRP A 80 10.69 -0.88 -16.13
N LEU A 81 11.29 -2.04 -15.83
CA LEU A 81 11.63 -2.46 -14.46
C LEU A 81 12.96 -1.87 -13.96
N PHE A 82 13.64 -1.06 -14.78
CA PHE A 82 14.87 -0.41 -14.35
C PHE A 82 14.65 0.62 -13.24
N LEU A 83 13.51 1.31 -13.30
CA LEU A 83 13.18 2.36 -12.35
C LEU A 83 12.61 1.76 -11.07
N SER A 84 13.15 2.18 -9.93
CA SER A 84 12.54 1.89 -8.64
C SER A 84 11.15 2.51 -8.57
N GLN A 85 10.20 1.76 -8.02
CA GLN A 85 8.86 2.26 -7.76
C GLN A 85 8.67 2.37 -6.25
N ASP A 86 8.26 3.54 -5.77
CA ASP A 86 7.93 3.73 -4.37
C ASP A 86 6.57 3.09 -4.03
N GLY A 87 6.49 2.50 -2.84
CA GLY A 87 5.25 1.97 -2.27
C GLY A 87 4.31 3.04 -1.73
N THR A 88 3.08 2.65 -1.42
CA THR A 88 2.06 3.51 -0.84
C THR A 88 2.10 3.41 0.69
N ILE A 89 2.18 4.56 1.35
CA ILE A 89 2.13 4.69 2.80
C ILE A 89 0.86 5.46 3.19
N ALA A 90 0.17 4.95 4.20
CA ALA A 90 -0.88 5.66 4.91
C ALA A 90 -0.31 6.30 6.19
N ALA A 91 -0.56 7.61 6.35
CA ALA A 91 -0.08 8.38 7.48
C ALA A 91 -1.09 9.46 7.91
N ASP A 92 -0.84 10.09 9.05
CA ASP A 92 -1.60 11.27 9.47
C ASP A 92 -1.09 12.52 8.73
N THR A 93 -1.90 13.04 7.79
CA THR A 93 -1.50 14.18 6.95
C THR A 93 -1.33 15.50 7.68
N ARG A 94 -1.71 15.57 8.97
CA ARG A 94 -1.39 16.73 9.82
C ARG A 94 0.10 16.80 10.16
N TYR A 95 0.80 15.66 10.11
CA TYR A 95 2.23 15.55 10.38
C TYR A 95 3.04 15.26 9.12
N TYR A 96 2.50 14.46 8.20
CA TYR A 96 3.18 14.05 6.96
C TYR A 96 2.29 14.31 5.76
N ALA A 97 2.55 15.40 5.04
CA ALA A 97 1.77 15.77 3.87
C ALA A 97 1.78 14.66 2.80
N PHE A 98 0.77 14.66 1.93
CA PHE A 98 0.81 13.79 0.75
C PHE A 98 2.05 14.11 -0.08
N GLY A 99 2.72 13.06 -0.58
CA GLY A 99 3.99 13.19 -1.29
C GLY A 99 5.22 13.06 -0.39
N THR A 100 5.08 13.11 0.95
CA THR A 100 6.22 12.86 1.85
C THR A 100 6.79 11.47 1.59
N ARG A 101 8.08 11.41 1.26
CA ARG A 101 8.77 10.16 0.93
C ARG A 101 9.48 9.63 2.18
N MET A 102 9.44 8.33 2.38
CA MET A 102 9.98 7.66 3.56
C MET A 102 10.66 6.34 3.20
N TYR A 103 11.72 6.00 3.91
CA TYR A 103 12.30 4.66 3.89
C TYR A 103 11.93 3.90 5.16
N VAL A 104 11.27 2.76 4.98
CA VAL A 104 10.85 1.86 6.04
C VAL A 104 11.70 0.58 5.96
N PRO A 105 12.57 0.31 6.95
CA PRO A 105 13.42 -0.89 6.94
C PRO A 105 12.59 -2.17 6.81
N GLY A 106 12.94 -3.03 5.84
CA GLY A 106 12.25 -4.28 5.53
C GLY A 106 11.06 -4.15 4.57
N TYR A 107 10.61 -2.93 4.29
CA TYR A 107 9.60 -2.66 3.26
C TYR A 107 10.22 -2.00 2.03
N GLY A 108 11.00 -0.94 2.22
CA GLY A 108 11.62 -0.15 1.15
C GLY A 108 11.19 1.31 1.18
N CYS A 109 11.38 2.00 0.06
CA CYS A 109 10.95 3.38 -0.13
C CYS A 109 9.45 3.46 -0.41
N GLY A 110 8.76 4.37 0.25
CA GLY A 110 7.35 4.65 0.00
C GLY A 110 7.01 6.13 0.11
N VAL A 111 5.82 6.48 -0.35
CA VAL A 111 5.30 7.83 -0.37
C VAL A 111 3.96 7.87 0.35
N VAL A 112 3.73 8.91 1.14
CA VAL A 112 2.43 9.16 1.77
C VAL A 112 1.42 9.51 0.69
N GLU A 113 0.52 8.58 0.42
CA GLU A 113 -0.55 8.73 -0.57
C GLU A 113 -1.92 8.42 0.05
N ASP A 114 -1.96 7.82 1.23
CA ASP A 114 -3.21 7.37 1.85
C ASP A 114 -3.37 7.84 3.30
N ARG A 115 -4.59 7.71 3.84
CA ARG A 115 -4.94 8.06 5.21
C ARG A 115 -5.90 7.04 5.81
N GLY A 116 -5.52 6.49 6.96
CA GLY A 116 -6.39 5.63 7.74
C GLY A 116 -7.12 6.36 8.86
N GLY A 117 -8.35 5.93 9.17
CA GLY A 117 -9.07 6.39 10.37
C GLY A 117 -8.29 6.08 11.66
N ALA A 118 -7.72 4.88 11.75
CA ALA A 118 -6.92 4.41 12.89
C ALA A 118 -5.44 4.85 12.87
N ILE A 119 -4.99 5.50 11.80
CA ILE A 119 -3.60 5.97 11.64
C ILE A 119 -3.56 7.45 12.00
N LYS A 120 -3.17 7.72 13.26
CA LYS A 120 -3.21 9.06 13.88
C LYS A 120 -1.94 9.33 14.67
N GLY A 121 -1.48 10.58 14.61
CA GLY A 121 -0.29 11.06 15.28
C GLY A 121 1.01 10.86 14.48
N PRO A 122 2.14 11.38 14.99
CA PRO A 122 3.42 11.38 14.27
C PRO A 122 4.12 10.01 14.29
N ASN A 123 3.73 9.11 15.18
CA ASN A 123 4.44 7.86 15.42
C ASN A 123 3.70 6.63 14.85
N ARG A 124 2.68 6.82 14.01
CA ARG A 124 1.88 5.74 13.42
C ARG A 124 1.92 5.80 11.89
N LEU A 125 2.31 4.70 11.26
CA LEU A 125 2.27 4.55 9.80
C LEU A 125 1.66 3.19 9.44
N ASP A 126 1.11 3.10 8.24
CA ASP A 126 0.57 1.86 7.70
C ASP A 126 1.06 1.68 6.26
N ILE A 127 1.75 0.57 5.98
CA ILE A 127 2.35 0.30 4.66
C ILE A 127 1.47 -0.66 3.86
N PHE A 128 1.39 -0.45 2.55
CA PHE A 128 0.56 -1.28 1.69
C PHE A 128 1.28 -2.52 1.18
N TYR A 129 0.63 -3.68 1.33
CA TYR A 129 0.93 -4.90 0.59
C TYR A 129 -0.26 -5.32 -0.29
N LYS A 130 0.03 -5.92 -1.44
CA LYS A 130 -0.95 -6.51 -2.34
C LYS A 130 -1.55 -7.77 -1.74
N SER A 131 -0.72 -8.60 -1.08
CA SER A 131 -1.18 -9.83 -0.43
C SER A 131 -1.57 -9.58 1.02
N HIS A 132 -2.74 -10.09 1.41
CA HIS A 132 -3.14 -10.12 2.83
C HIS A 132 -2.17 -10.94 3.67
N HIS A 133 -1.62 -12.02 3.11
CA HIS A 133 -0.66 -12.85 3.81
C HIS A 133 0.63 -12.08 4.14
N GLU A 134 1.16 -11.30 3.20
CA GLU A 134 2.36 -10.48 3.42
C GLU A 134 2.10 -9.38 4.45
N ALA A 135 0.93 -8.75 4.43
CA ALA A 135 0.53 -7.80 5.46
C ALA A 135 0.47 -8.46 6.86
N LEU A 136 -0.06 -9.68 6.96
CA LEU A 136 -0.06 -10.42 8.23
C LEU A 136 1.35 -10.79 8.69
N GLN A 137 2.22 -11.22 7.77
CA GLN A 137 3.62 -11.53 8.06
C GLN A 137 4.40 -10.29 8.53
N TRP A 138 4.10 -9.11 7.97
CA TRP A 138 4.66 -7.87 8.46
C TRP A 138 4.20 -7.57 9.88
N GLY A 139 2.90 -7.67 10.15
CA GLY A 139 2.32 -7.48 11.48
C GLY A 139 2.48 -6.04 12.01
N ARG A 140 2.64 -5.89 13.33
CA ARG A 140 2.85 -4.58 13.97
C ARG A 140 4.25 -4.54 14.57
N ARG A 141 5.08 -3.59 14.14
CA ARG A 141 6.46 -3.48 14.61
C ARG A 141 6.90 -2.03 14.79
N LYS A 142 7.83 -1.80 15.72
CA LYS A 142 8.49 -0.50 15.89
C LYS A 142 9.78 -0.49 15.09
N VAL A 143 9.86 0.40 14.10
CA VAL A 143 11.05 0.56 13.25
C VAL A 143 11.49 2.02 13.17
N LYS A 144 12.78 2.23 12.89
CA LYS A 144 13.36 3.56 12.65
C LYS A 144 13.15 3.94 11.19
N VAL A 145 12.14 4.76 10.95
CA VAL A 145 11.79 5.25 9.61
C VAL A 145 12.63 6.48 9.30
N THR A 146 13.17 6.54 8.09
CA THR A 146 13.86 7.73 7.58
C THR A 146 12.88 8.53 6.74
N ILE A 147 12.70 9.80 7.04
CA ILE A 147 11.80 10.69 6.30
C ILE A 147 12.67 11.59 5.43
N TYR A 148 12.30 11.72 4.17
CA TYR A 148 12.96 12.61 3.23
C TYR A 148 12.18 13.93 3.12
N PRO A 149 12.89 15.06 2.99
CA PRO A 149 12.29 16.37 2.77
C PRO A 149 11.54 16.44 1.42
#